data_AF-A0A503WTG0-F1
#
_entry.id   AF-A0A503WTG0-F1
#
_cell.length_a   1.000
_cell.length_b   1.000
_cell.length_c   1.000
_cell.angle_alpha   90.00
_cell.angle_beta   90.00
_cell.angle_gamma   90.00
#
_symmetry.space_group_name_H-M   'P 1'
#
loop_
_entity.id
_entity.type
_entity.pdbx_description
1 polymer ?
#
loop_
_entity_poly.entity_id
_entity_poly.type
_entity_poly.pdbx_seq_one_letter_code
_entity_poly.pdbx_strand_id
1 'polypeptide(L)'
;MARGTAESSHGLSYKATEQAIGRWREGVDLEDLVKLIESEKSDDRIAGAYYLNEVSKDFVILKIAAIKLSRDALSTCRRAFVLYITTSGYYDEELAELLVKCLLDLDLYVRVSTIKWAMSSSQEVFLDFSKRVESGTGRPGPKFSNPLSNDFWNSSNRNRALRGIEIARRFRLGEEIGVIRKSVIGEDSFIFDSIEFSNTTRERYARWKK
;
A
#
# COMPACT_ATOMS: atom_id res chain seq x y z
N MET A 1 -18.16 -35.18 -37.00
CA MET A 1 -17.58 -33.85 -37.29
C MET A 1 -17.45 -33.11 -35.97
N ALA A 2 -16.23 -32.96 -35.45
CA ALA A 2 -15.97 -32.24 -34.21
C ALA A 2 -16.13 -30.74 -34.44
N ARG A 3 -17.03 -30.08 -33.70
CA ARG A 3 -17.09 -28.62 -33.62
C ARG A 3 -15.95 -28.17 -32.72
N GLY A 4 -14.80 -27.84 -33.31
CA GLY A 4 -13.76 -27.10 -32.62
C GLY A 4 -14.28 -25.71 -32.30
N THR A 5 -14.58 -25.44 -31.03
CA THR A 5 -14.82 -24.09 -30.55
C THR A 5 -13.50 -23.34 -30.62
N ALA A 6 -13.34 -22.47 -31.62
CA ALA A 6 -12.23 -21.54 -31.66
C ALA A 6 -12.29 -20.66 -30.40
N GLU A 7 -11.37 -20.89 -29.47
CA GLU A 7 -11.24 -20.04 -28.29
C GLU A 7 -10.89 -18.63 -28.77
N SER A 8 -11.71 -17.65 -28.38
CA SER A 8 -11.45 -16.25 -28.73
C SER A 8 -10.07 -15.82 -28.23
N SER A 9 -9.41 -14.91 -28.95
CA SER A 9 -8.09 -14.36 -28.55
C SER A 9 -8.07 -13.83 -27.11
N HIS A 10 -9.20 -13.29 -26.64
CA HIS A 10 -9.39 -12.83 -25.27
C HIS A 10 -9.41 -14.00 -24.26
N GLY A 11 -10.06 -15.11 -24.61
CA GLY A 11 -10.07 -16.32 -23.78
C GLY A 11 -8.69 -16.97 -23.68
N LEU A 12 -7.92 -16.96 -24.76
CA LEU A 12 -6.53 -17.45 -24.77
C LEU A 12 -5.61 -16.54 -23.94
N SER A 13 -5.75 -15.21 -24.06
CA SER A 13 -4.99 -14.25 -23.25
C SER A 13 -5.29 -14.40 -21.75
N TYR A 14 -6.56 -14.55 -21.38
CA TYR A 14 -6.95 -14.74 -19.98
C TYR A 14 -6.34 -16.01 -19.38
N LYS A 15 -6.44 -17.15 -20.08
CA LYS A 15 -5.84 -18.40 -19.62
C LYS A 15 -4.33 -18.33 -19.48
N ALA A 16 -3.65 -17.66 -20.42
CA ALA A 16 -2.20 -17.47 -20.33
C ALA A 16 -1.81 -16.63 -19.10
N THR A 17 -2.55 -15.56 -18.81
CA THR A 17 -2.34 -14.73 -17.62
C THR A 17 -2.58 -15.52 -16.33
N GLU A 18 -3.68 -16.27 -16.23
CA GLU A 18 -3.96 -17.12 -15.06
C GLU A 18 -2.87 -18.18 -14.84
N GLN A 19 -2.37 -18.79 -15.92
CA GLN A 19 -1.26 -19.74 -15.83
C GLN A 19 0.03 -19.08 -15.34
N ALA A 20 0.36 -17.87 -15.84
CA ALA A 20 1.51 -17.11 -15.38
C ALA A 20 1.40 -16.76 -13.88
N ILE A 21 0.23 -16.26 -13.44
CA ILE A 21 -0.04 -15.97 -12.03
C ILE A 21 0.11 -17.24 -11.17
N GLY A 22 -0.40 -18.38 -11.63
CA GLY A 22 -0.24 -19.67 -10.95
C GLY A 22 1.23 -20.03 -10.73
N ARG A 23 2.07 -19.89 -11.77
CA ARG A 23 3.51 -20.14 -11.69
C ARG A 23 4.21 -19.18 -10.74
N TRP A 24 3.88 -17.89 -10.81
CA TRP A 24 4.45 -16.91 -9.87
C TRP A 24 4.07 -17.19 -8.42
N ARG A 25 2.84 -17.64 -8.15
CA ARG A 25 2.41 -18.08 -6.80
C ARG A 25 3.19 -19.30 -6.30
N GLU A 26 3.77 -20.09 -7.19
CA GLU A 26 4.67 -21.21 -6.86
C GLU A 26 6.14 -20.79 -6.78
N GLY A 27 6.45 -19.53 -7.06
CA GLY A 27 7.83 -19.01 -7.07
C GLY A 27 8.58 -19.30 -8.37
N VAL A 28 7.86 -19.70 -9.42
CA VAL A 28 8.41 -20.01 -10.73
C VAL A 28 8.26 -18.79 -11.63
N ASP A 29 9.26 -18.53 -12.49
CA ASP A 29 9.30 -17.41 -13.46
C ASP A 29 9.10 -16.02 -12.82
N LEU A 30 9.50 -15.85 -11.56
CA LEU A 30 9.40 -14.55 -10.86
C LEU A 30 10.18 -13.43 -11.55
N GLU A 31 11.22 -13.77 -12.29
CA GLU A 31 12.00 -12.82 -13.09
C GLU A 31 11.15 -12.08 -14.13
N ASP A 32 10.12 -12.72 -14.68
CA ASP A 32 9.23 -12.09 -15.64
C ASP A 32 8.31 -11.07 -14.96
N LEU A 33 7.85 -11.37 -13.74
CA LEU A 33 7.13 -10.40 -12.92
C LEU A 33 8.03 -9.22 -12.52
N VAL A 34 9.29 -9.48 -12.17
CA VAL A 34 10.28 -8.43 -11.86
C VAL A 34 10.49 -7.53 -13.08
N LYS A 35 10.63 -8.08 -14.28
CA LYS A 35 10.75 -7.27 -15.52
C LYS A 35 9.56 -6.34 -15.73
N LEU A 36 8.34 -6.77 -15.41
CA LEU A 36 7.16 -5.89 -15.47
C LEU A 36 7.25 -4.76 -14.44
N ILE A 37 7.57 -5.09 -13.19
CA ILE A 37 7.70 -4.12 -12.09
C ILE A 37 8.77 -3.06 -12.38
N GLU A 38 9.86 -3.47 -13.02
CA GLU A 38 11.02 -2.62 -13.31
C GLU A 38 11.01 -2.01 -14.72
N SER A 39 9.92 -2.21 -15.49
CA SER A 39 9.83 -1.70 -16.86
C SER A 39 9.85 -0.18 -16.92
N GLU A 40 10.48 0.38 -17.94
CA GLU A 40 10.43 1.82 -18.22
C GLU A 40 9.02 2.28 -18.63
N LYS A 41 8.17 1.37 -19.13
CA LYS A 41 6.80 1.67 -19.54
C LYS A 41 5.85 1.68 -18.34
N SER A 42 5.04 2.74 -18.23
CA SER A 42 4.05 2.89 -17.15
C SER A 42 3.07 1.72 -17.10
N ASP A 43 2.58 1.27 -18.25
CA ASP A 43 1.53 0.26 -18.33
C ASP A 43 2.04 -1.11 -17.85
N ASP A 44 3.28 -1.44 -18.19
CA ASP A 44 3.96 -2.63 -17.71
C ASP A 44 4.15 -2.58 -16.19
N ARG A 45 4.56 -1.43 -15.64
CA ARG A 45 4.71 -1.27 -14.18
C ARG A 45 3.38 -1.35 -13.46
N ILE A 46 2.31 -0.79 -14.02
CA ILE A 46 0.96 -0.93 -13.48
C ILE A 46 0.53 -2.40 -13.47
N ALA A 47 0.80 -3.13 -14.56
CA ALA A 47 0.52 -4.56 -14.63
C ALA A 47 1.35 -5.34 -13.60
N GLY A 48 2.66 -5.06 -13.50
CA GLY A 48 3.55 -5.64 -12.49
C GLY A 48 3.08 -5.37 -11.06
N ALA A 49 2.66 -4.14 -10.76
CA ALA A 49 2.09 -3.74 -9.48
C ALA A 49 0.78 -4.48 -9.16
N TYR A 50 -0.07 -4.70 -10.16
CA TYR A 50 -1.28 -5.52 -10.02
C TYR A 50 -0.92 -6.97 -9.69
N TYR A 51 -0.07 -7.61 -10.50
CA TYR A 51 0.31 -9.02 -10.31
C TYR A 51 1.11 -9.27 -9.05
N LEU A 52 1.93 -8.31 -8.58
CA LEU A 52 2.63 -8.40 -7.31
C LEU A 52 1.66 -8.66 -6.15
N ASN A 53 0.49 -8.01 -6.16
CA ASN A 53 -0.53 -8.22 -5.13
C ASN A 53 -1.24 -9.58 -5.28
N GLU A 54 -1.36 -10.12 -6.50
CA GLU A 54 -1.97 -11.43 -6.76
C GLU A 54 -1.10 -12.61 -6.32
N VAL A 55 0.23 -12.44 -6.29
CA VAL A 55 1.16 -13.48 -5.84
C VAL A 55 1.08 -13.68 -4.32
N SER A 56 0.93 -12.58 -3.55
CA SER A 56 0.68 -12.60 -2.10
C SER A 56 1.59 -13.58 -1.31
N LYS A 57 2.85 -13.68 -1.72
CA LYS A 57 3.86 -14.53 -1.08
C LYS A 57 5.17 -13.79 -0.87
N ASP A 58 5.86 -14.25 0.16
CA ASP A 58 7.19 -13.78 0.48
C ASP A 58 8.23 -14.46 -0.43
N PHE A 59 8.67 -13.72 -1.45
CA PHE A 59 9.86 -14.06 -2.22
C PHE A 59 10.85 -12.88 -2.17
N VAL A 60 12.10 -13.17 -1.79
CA VAL A 60 13.16 -12.16 -1.64
C VAL A 60 13.33 -11.31 -2.91
N ILE A 61 13.26 -11.93 -4.09
CA ILE A 61 13.37 -11.22 -5.37
C ILE A 61 12.25 -10.20 -5.57
N LEU A 62 11.03 -10.52 -5.12
CA LEU A 62 9.89 -9.61 -5.19
C LEU A 62 9.99 -8.50 -4.15
N LYS A 63 10.64 -8.72 -2.99
CA LYS A 63 10.90 -7.66 -2.01
C LYS A 63 11.73 -6.53 -2.64
N ILE A 64 12.82 -6.89 -3.33
CA ILE A 64 13.72 -5.91 -3.97
C ILE A 64 12.96 -5.11 -5.04
N ALA A 65 12.18 -5.80 -5.89
CA ALA A 65 11.38 -5.16 -6.92
C ALA A 65 10.28 -4.25 -6.32
N ALA A 66 9.60 -4.70 -5.26
CA ALA A 66 8.56 -3.93 -4.57
C ALA A 66 9.11 -2.64 -3.94
N ILE A 67 10.33 -2.67 -3.37
CA ILE A 67 10.98 -1.47 -2.81
C ILE A 67 11.14 -0.37 -3.88
N LYS A 68 11.40 -0.73 -5.14
CA LYS A 68 11.48 0.25 -6.24
C LYS A 68 10.14 0.96 -6.46
N LEU A 69 9.02 0.25 -6.34
CA LEU A 69 7.68 0.82 -6.50
C LEU A 69 7.34 1.89 -5.46
N SER A 70 7.95 1.86 -4.26
CA SER A 70 7.71 2.86 -3.19
C SER A 70 8.03 4.30 -3.61
N ARG A 71 8.87 4.48 -4.64
CA ARG A 71 9.32 5.79 -5.15
C ARG A 71 8.83 6.07 -6.57
N ASP A 72 7.97 5.22 -7.14
CA ASP A 72 7.46 5.40 -8.49
C ASP A 72 6.64 6.68 -8.62
N ALA A 73 6.64 7.30 -9.80
CA ALA A 73 5.80 8.46 -10.11
C ALA A 73 4.30 8.12 -10.03
N LEU A 74 3.91 6.88 -10.33
CA LEU A 74 2.53 6.41 -10.32
C LEU A 74 2.10 5.99 -8.91
N SER A 75 0.99 6.55 -8.43
CA SER A 75 0.46 6.23 -7.10
C SER A 75 0.01 4.77 -6.98
N THR A 76 -0.48 4.16 -8.06
CA THR A 76 -0.81 2.73 -8.11
C THR A 76 0.38 1.84 -7.75
N CYS A 77 1.57 2.18 -8.25
CA CYS A 77 2.82 1.48 -7.94
C CYS A 77 3.19 1.67 -6.46
N ARG A 78 3.22 2.93 -5.98
CA ARG A 78 3.52 3.21 -4.56
C ARG A 78 2.55 2.53 -3.60
N ARG A 79 1.27 2.46 -3.98
CA ARG A 79 0.25 1.73 -3.24
C ARG A 79 0.52 0.22 -3.24
N ALA A 80 0.90 -0.36 -4.37
CA ALA A 80 1.22 -1.79 -4.47
C ALA A 80 2.40 -2.17 -3.58
N PHE A 81 3.40 -1.30 -3.41
CA PHE A 81 4.43 -1.49 -2.39
C PHE A 81 3.83 -1.67 -0.98
N VAL A 82 2.94 -0.77 -0.55
CA VAL A 82 2.32 -0.87 0.78
C VAL A 82 1.50 -2.15 0.95
N LEU A 83 0.75 -2.54 -0.09
CA LEU A 83 -0.03 -3.77 -0.10
C LEU A 83 0.87 -5.01 -0.03
N TYR A 84 1.95 -5.05 -0.80
CA TYR A 84 2.94 -6.12 -0.76
C TYR A 84 3.51 -6.28 0.66
N ILE A 85 3.98 -5.19 1.28
CA ILE A 85 4.51 -5.21 2.65
C ILE A 85 3.46 -5.69 3.67
N THR A 86 2.19 -5.32 3.47
CA THR A 86 1.09 -5.81 4.31
C THR A 86 0.94 -7.33 4.21
N THR A 87 1.04 -7.89 3.00
CA THR A 87 0.89 -9.33 2.79
C THR A 87 2.11 -10.15 3.16
N SER A 88 3.32 -9.63 2.94
CA SER A 88 4.57 -10.34 3.21
C SER A 88 4.95 -10.31 4.70
N GLY A 89 4.43 -9.34 5.45
CA GLY A 89 4.78 -9.14 6.87
C GLY A 89 6.19 -8.57 7.09
N TYR A 90 6.86 -8.09 6.03
CA TYR A 90 8.20 -7.56 6.15
C TYR A 90 8.22 -6.22 6.87
N TYR A 91 9.19 -6.06 7.77
CA TYR A 91 9.46 -4.79 8.40
C TYR A 91 10.94 -4.75 8.82
N ASP A 92 11.63 -3.71 8.37
CA ASP A 92 13.00 -3.38 8.75
C ASP A 92 13.15 -1.84 8.71
N GLU A 93 14.33 -1.35 9.04
CA GLU A 93 14.60 0.09 9.07
C GLU A 93 14.36 0.78 7.72
N GLU A 94 14.81 0.19 6.62
CA GLU A 94 14.61 0.77 5.28
C GLU A 94 13.11 0.84 4.94
N LEU A 95 12.38 -0.25 5.16
CA LEU A 95 10.94 -0.31 4.89
C LEU A 95 10.16 0.66 5.77
N ALA A 96 10.57 0.85 7.03
CA ALA A 96 9.97 1.83 7.91
C ALA A 96 10.05 3.24 7.31
N GLU A 97 11.21 3.66 6.82
CA GLU A 97 11.37 4.97 6.18
C GLU A 97 10.49 5.14 4.93
N LEU A 98 10.37 4.08 4.12
CA LEU A 98 9.53 4.08 2.92
C LEU A 98 8.04 4.15 3.26
N LEU A 99 7.61 3.45 4.30
CA LEU A 99 6.24 3.53 4.80
C LEU A 99 5.94 4.92 5.36
N VAL A 100 6.90 5.59 6.01
CA VAL A 100 6.70 6.98 6.46
C VAL A 100 6.50 7.91 5.25
N LYS A 101 7.25 7.71 4.16
CA LYS A 101 7.03 8.47 2.91
C LYS A 101 5.65 8.19 2.32
N CYS A 102 5.17 6.95 2.36
CA CYS A 102 3.82 6.59 1.90
C CYS A 102 2.72 7.21 2.77
N LEU A 103 2.94 7.36 4.08
CA LEU A 103 2.01 8.06 4.97
C LEU A 103 1.93 9.57 4.67
N LEU A 104 3.04 10.14 4.21
CA LEU A 104 3.19 11.54 3.79
C LEU A 104 2.78 11.79 2.33
N ASP A 105 2.43 10.73 1.58
CA ASP A 105 2.06 10.83 0.16
C ASP A 105 0.92 11.83 -0.06
N LEU A 106 0.84 12.41 -1.25
CA LEU A 106 -0.28 13.29 -1.60
C LEU A 106 -1.48 12.49 -2.11
N ASP A 107 -1.24 11.28 -2.64
CA ASP A 107 -2.30 10.40 -3.09
C ASP A 107 -3.00 9.73 -1.90
N LEU A 108 -4.32 9.93 -1.83
CA LEU A 108 -5.14 9.44 -0.71
C LEU A 108 -5.21 7.91 -0.64
N TYR A 109 -5.08 7.20 -1.77
CA TYR A 109 -5.08 5.74 -1.79
C TYR A 109 -3.79 5.16 -1.22
N VAL A 110 -2.64 5.78 -1.52
CA VAL A 110 -1.36 5.39 -0.91
C VAL A 110 -1.44 5.60 0.60
N ARG A 111 -1.83 6.81 1.03
CA ARG A 111 -1.96 7.15 2.44
C ARG A 111 -2.88 6.21 3.22
N VAL A 112 -4.11 5.98 2.74
CA VAL A 112 -5.06 5.13 3.45
C VAL A 112 -4.59 3.68 3.50
N SER A 113 -3.87 3.21 2.48
CA SER A 113 -3.26 1.88 2.50
C SER A 113 -2.20 1.79 3.60
N THR A 114 -1.40 2.84 3.80
CA THR A 114 -0.40 2.88 4.88
C THR A 114 -1.04 2.96 6.27
N ILE A 115 -2.12 3.72 6.42
CA ILE A 115 -2.89 3.78 7.68
C ILE A 115 -3.46 2.40 8.00
N LYS A 116 -4.07 1.72 7.02
CA LYS A 116 -4.59 0.36 7.17
C LYS A 116 -3.50 -0.66 7.52
N TRP A 117 -2.34 -0.56 6.88
CA TRP A 117 -1.17 -1.35 7.26
C TRP A 117 -0.83 -1.15 8.75
N ALA A 118 -0.68 0.10 9.19
CA ALA A 118 -0.36 0.44 10.58
C ALA A 118 -1.45 -0.03 11.59
N MET A 119 -2.73 0.01 11.20
CA MET A 119 -3.82 -0.54 12.01
C MET A 119 -3.70 -2.06 12.21
N SER A 120 -3.12 -2.77 11.25
CA SER A 120 -3.03 -4.24 11.24
C SER A 120 -1.68 -4.81 11.69
N SER A 121 -0.63 -3.98 11.79
CA SER A 121 0.72 -4.44 12.14
C SER A 121 0.81 -4.97 13.57
N SER A 122 1.91 -5.65 13.91
CA SER A 122 2.16 -6.00 15.31
C SER A 122 2.32 -4.74 16.17
N GLN A 123 2.14 -4.89 17.49
CA GLN A 123 2.27 -3.75 18.41
C GLN A 123 3.67 -3.16 18.41
N GLU A 124 4.69 -4.01 18.38
CA GLU A 124 6.10 -3.59 18.31
C GLU A 124 6.39 -2.77 17.05
N VAL A 125 5.99 -3.28 15.88
CA VAL A 125 6.15 -2.61 14.59
C VAL A 125 5.40 -1.27 14.57
N PHE A 126 4.17 -1.24 15.08
CA PHE A 126 3.38 -0.01 15.17
C PHE A 126 4.06 1.05 16.03
N LEU A 127 4.64 0.65 17.17
CA LEU A 127 5.33 1.57 18.09
C LEU A 127 6.61 2.12 17.47
N ASP A 128 7.43 1.30 16.82
CA ASP A 128 8.62 1.76 16.10
C ASP A 128 8.23 2.74 14.96
N PHE A 129 7.27 2.35 14.13
CA PHE A 129 6.79 3.19 13.04
C PHE A 129 6.24 4.54 13.54
N SER A 130 5.43 4.53 14.60
CA SER A 130 4.87 5.74 15.21
C SER A 130 5.98 6.68 15.70
N LYS A 131 7.01 6.13 16.38
CA LYS A 131 8.17 6.92 16.84
C LYS A 131 8.91 7.58 15.68
N ARG A 132 9.11 6.86 14.58
CA ARG A 132 9.75 7.39 13.35
C ARG A 132 8.93 8.50 12.71
N VAL A 133 7.60 8.39 12.68
CA VAL A 133 6.72 9.47 12.21
C VAL A 133 6.81 10.70 13.12
N GLU A 134 6.77 10.48 14.44
CA GLU A 134 6.80 11.54 15.45
C GLU A 134 8.13 12.31 15.47
N SER A 135 9.26 11.61 15.27
CA SER A 135 10.60 12.19 15.13
C SER A 135 10.78 12.98 13.83
N GLY A 136 9.94 12.73 12.82
CA GLY A 136 10.01 13.38 11.52
C GLY A 136 10.91 12.70 10.50
N THR A 137 11.16 11.39 10.64
CA THR A 137 11.76 10.57 9.59
C THR A 137 11.00 10.75 8.27
N GLY A 138 11.70 10.63 7.14
CA GLY A 138 11.07 10.66 5.80
C GLY A 138 10.55 12.03 5.35
N ARG A 139 10.76 13.10 6.13
CA ARG A 139 10.41 14.47 5.70
C ARG A 139 11.15 14.84 4.41
N PRO A 140 10.48 15.49 3.45
CA PRO A 140 11.16 16.06 2.30
C PRO A 140 12.18 17.09 2.77
N GLY A 141 13.34 17.16 2.09
CA GLY A 141 14.24 18.29 2.25
C GLY A 141 13.58 19.61 1.83
N PRO A 142 14.24 20.75 2.10
CA PRO A 142 13.72 22.06 1.68
C PRO A 142 13.50 22.07 0.17
N LYS A 143 12.27 22.40 -0.24
CA LYS A 143 11.82 22.45 -1.63
C LYS A 143 11.84 23.87 -2.19
N PHE A 144 11.60 24.85 -1.32
CA PHE A 144 11.46 26.25 -1.70
C PHE A 144 12.68 27.06 -1.24
N SER A 145 13.03 28.10 -1.99
CA SER A 145 14.10 29.02 -1.56
C SER A 145 13.71 29.81 -0.31
N ASN A 146 12.41 30.05 -0.10
CA ASN A 146 11.88 30.74 1.08
C ASN A 146 11.76 29.77 2.27
N PRO A 147 12.48 29.99 3.39
CA PRO A 147 12.38 29.15 4.59
C PRO A 147 10.96 29.05 5.16
N LEU A 148 10.21 30.17 5.18
CA LEU A 148 8.83 30.19 5.71
C LEU A 148 7.88 29.28 4.91
N SER A 149 8.10 29.17 3.60
CA SER A 149 7.32 28.25 2.76
C SER A 149 7.65 26.80 3.09
N ASN A 150 8.93 26.47 3.30
CA ASN A 150 9.31 25.12 3.75
C ASN A 150 8.70 24.79 5.11
N ASP A 151 8.76 25.71 6.07
CA ASP A 151 8.23 25.49 7.42
C ASP A 151 6.72 25.25 7.42
N PHE A 152 5.98 26.02 6.60
CA PHE A 152 4.55 25.83 6.42
C PHE A 152 4.24 24.45 5.85
N TRP A 153 4.87 24.06 4.74
CA TRP A 153 4.62 22.76 4.09
C TRP A 153 5.07 21.58 4.95
N ASN A 154 6.20 21.71 5.65
CA ASN A 154 6.71 20.70 6.58
C ASN A 154 5.75 20.51 7.76
N SER A 155 5.22 21.60 8.31
CA SER A 155 4.23 21.55 9.40
C SER A 155 2.93 20.91 8.95
N SER A 156 2.45 21.28 7.75
CA SER A 156 1.24 20.69 7.16
C SER A 156 1.39 19.17 6.93
N ASN A 157 2.51 18.76 6.33
CA ASN A 157 2.84 17.34 6.10
C ASN A 157 2.98 16.57 7.42
N ARG A 158 3.65 17.14 8.42
CA ARG A 158 3.78 16.55 9.75
C ARG A 158 2.41 16.32 10.39
N ASN A 159 1.56 17.35 10.41
CA ASN A 159 0.22 17.25 11.00
C ASN A 159 -0.61 16.17 10.30
N ARG A 160 -0.49 16.05 8.97
CA ARG A 160 -1.14 15.00 8.19
C ARG A 160 -0.69 13.59 8.59
N ALA A 161 0.62 13.36 8.71
CA ALA A 161 1.13 12.06 9.15
C ALA A 161 0.73 11.73 10.60
N LEU A 162 0.80 12.71 11.51
CA LEU A 162 0.39 12.51 12.91
C LEU A 162 -1.09 12.14 13.03
N ARG A 163 -1.98 12.73 12.22
CA ARG A 163 -3.39 12.32 12.16
C ARG A 163 -3.54 10.88 11.69
N GLY A 164 -2.78 10.45 10.68
CA GLY A 164 -2.79 9.07 10.22
C GLY A 164 -2.36 8.06 11.31
N ILE A 165 -1.31 8.39 12.08
CA ILE A 165 -0.90 7.60 13.24
C ILE A 165 -1.97 7.59 14.33
N GLU A 166 -2.58 8.73 14.61
CA GLU A 166 -3.62 8.84 15.62
C GLU A 166 -4.86 7.99 15.29
N ILE A 167 -5.28 8.00 14.02
CA ILE A 167 -6.35 7.13 13.52
C ILE A 167 -5.98 5.66 13.75
N ALA A 168 -4.78 5.25 13.34
CA ALA A 168 -4.33 3.88 13.53
C ALA A 168 -4.26 3.48 15.00
N ARG A 169 -3.70 4.34 15.85
CA ARG A 169 -3.57 4.14 17.31
C ARG A 169 -4.94 3.90 17.96
N ARG A 170 -5.89 4.80 17.72
CA ARG A 170 -7.22 4.72 18.35
C ARG A 170 -8.03 3.55 17.84
N PHE A 171 -7.93 3.25 16.54
CA PHE A 171 -8.55 2.05 16.00
C PHE A 171 -8.00 0.76 16.64
N ARG A 172 -6.67 0.68 16.85
CA ARG A 172 -6.04 -0.46 17.54
C ARG A 172 -6.46 -0.58 19.01
N LEU A 173 -6.85 0.53 19.63
CA LEU A 173 -7.45 0.54 20.98
C LEU A 173 -8.94 0.16 20.99
N GLY A 174 -9.52 -0.16 19.83
CA GLY A 174 -10.91 -0.60 19.69
C GLY A 174 -11.91 0.53 19.53
N GLU A 175 -11.47 1.77 19.30
CA GLU A 175 -12.40 2.88 19.06
C GLU A 175 -13.06 2.78 17.68
N GLU A 176 -14.36 3.08 17.62
CA GLU A 176 -15.12 3.10 16.38
C GLU A 176 -14.66 4.24 15.45
N ILE A 177 -14.57 3.95 14.16
CA ILE A 177 -14.15 4.94 13.13
C ILE A 177 -15.04 6.17 13.13
N GLY A 178 -16.34 6.03 13.38
CA GLY A 178 -17.26 7.16 13.50
C GLY A 178 -16.93 8.12 14.66
N VAL A 179 -16.40 7.61 15.78
CA VAL A 179 -15.95 8.40 16.93
C VAL A 179 -14.61 9.08 16.63
N ILE A 180 -13.67 8.34 16.02
CA ILE A 180 -12.37 8.86 15.61
C ILE A 180 -12.55 10.01 14.60
N ARG A 181 -13.43 9.84 13.60
CA ARG A 181 -13.73 10.87 12.57
C ARG A 181 -14.15 12.21 13.18
N LYS A 182 -14.96 12.18 14.24
CA LYS A 182 -15.47 13.41 14.89
C LYS A 182 -14.40 14.18 15.68
N SER A 183 -13.28 13.53 16.01
CA SER A 183 -12.27 14.08 16.93
C SER A 183 -10.91 14.32 16.25
N VAL A 184 -10.57 13.56 15.20
CA VAL A 184 -9.38 13.81 14.38
C VAL A 184 -9.72 14.83 13.28
N ILE A 185 -9.85 16.09 13.68
CA ILE A 185 -10.23 17.19 12.77
C ILE A 185 -9.11 17.46 11.74
N GLY A 186 -9.51 17.74 10.49
CA GLY A 186 -8.60 18.12 9.40
C GLY A 186 -7.99 16.95 8.62
N GLU A 187 -8.45 15.73 8.86
CA GLU A 187 -8.20 14.60 7.95
C GLU A 187 -9.31 14.49 6.90
N ASP A 188 -8.96 13.93 5.73
CA ASP A 188 -9.86 13.78 4.59
C ASP A 188 -10.95 12.72 4.86
N SER A 189 -12.20 13.03 4.51
CA SER A 189 -13.34 12.11 4.68
C SER A 189 -13.14 10.79 3.95
N PHE A 190 -12.47 10.82 2.79
CA PHE A 190 -12.15 9.64 2.01
C PHE A 190 -11.34 8.60 2.82
N ILE A 191 -10.41 9.05 3.67
CA ILE A 191 -9.60 8.15 4.52
C ILE A 191 -10.53 7.34 5.43
N PHE A 192 -11.46 8.02 6.11
CA PHE A 192 -12.40 7.37 7.01
C PHE A 192 -13.38 6.46 6.27
N ASP A 193 -13.96 6.94 5.15
CA ASP A 193 -14.91 6.16 4.34
C ASP A 193 -14.27 4.86 3.83
N SER A 194 -13.02 4.94 3.37
CA SER A 194 -12.25 3.79 2.92
C SER A 194 -11.97 2.79 4.04
N ILE A 195 -11.67 3.26 5.25
CA ILE A 195 -11.45 2.37 6.41
C ILE A 195 -12.76 1.69 6.83
N GLU A 196 -13.84 2.45 6.94
CA GLU A 196 -15.17 1.96 7.29
C GLU A 196 -15.68 0.91 6.29
N PHE A 197 -15.51 1.16 4.99
CA PHE A 197 -15.84 0.19 3.94
C PHE A 197 -15.07 -1.13 4.07
N SER A 198 -13.78 -1.08 4.41
CA SER A 198 -12.98 -2.30 4.62
C SER A 198 -13.43 -3.07 5.87
N ASN A 199 -13.76 -2.38 6.96
CA ASN A 199 -14.22 -3.03 8.20
C ASN A 199 -15.57 -3.72 8.02
N THR A 200 -16.56 -3.01 7.46
CA THR A 200 -17.88 -3.58 7.17
C THR A 200 -17.81 -4.79 6.23
N THR A 201 -16.88 -4.77 5.27
CA THR A 201 -16.62 -5.91 4.39
C THR A 201 -16.06 -7.10 5.19
N ARG A 202 -15.06 -6.88 6.05
CA ARG A 202 -14.50 -7.92 6.92
C ARG A 202 -15.55 -8.54 7.85
N GLU A 203 -16.41 -7.72 8.46
CA GLU A 203 -17.50 -8.18 9.32
C GLU A 203 -18.55 -9.01 8.57
N ARG A 204 -18.91 -8.60 7.34
CA ARG A 204 -19.80 -9.36 6.46
C ARG A 204 -19.21 -10.73 6.14
N TYR A 205 -17.94 -10.79 5.72
CA TYR A 205 -17.27 -12.06 5.45
C TYR A 205 -17.17 -12.96 6.69
N ALA A 206 -16.88 -12.40 7.87
CA ALA A 206 -16.82 -13.17 9.12
C ALA A 206 -18.18 -13.77 9.51
N ARG A 207 -19.29 -13.07 9.22
CA ARG A 207 -20.65 -13.60 9.41
C ARG A 207 -21.00 -14.73 8.44
N TRP A 208 -20.55 -14.65 7.20
CA TRP A 208 -20.81 -15.68 6.17
C TRP A 208 -20.04 -16.99 6.37
N LYS A 209 -18.92 -16.96 7.11
CA LYS A 209 -18.12 -18.17 7.42
C LYS A 209 -18.60 -18.93 8.66
N LYS A 210 -19.58 -18.40 9.40
CA LYS A 210 -20.24 -19.06 10.53
C LYS A 210 -21.47 -19.80 10.03
#